data_AF-A0A1V5YWH6-F1
#
_entry.id   AF-A0A1V5YWH6-F1
#
_cell.length_a   1.000
_cell.length_b   1.000
_cell.length_c   1.000
_cell.angle_alpha   90.00
_cell.angle_beta   90.00
_cell.angle_gamma   90.00
#
_symmetry.space_group_name_H-M   'P 1'
#
loop_
_entity.id
_entity.type
_entity.pdbx_description
1 polymer ?
#
loop_
_entity_poly.entity_id
_entity_poly.type
_entity_poly.pdbx_seq_one_letter_code
_entity_poly.pdbx_strand_id
1 'polypeptide(L)'
;MKNFKSLISFCAIAIYLISLSSTGTAAAATFVDGVVASVGRDPVLYSDVMQEMFSELGDRSSLEMSEEDMVQHLNPLYKEALEREIELRILFKEATALGVVVPDDKIEDRISDLKKQFPNAEAFRTALNATGLTPSTLRERIRRQMMAYTVRMSKQQQFEKEAIISESDLAQYFQDHKSEFKFETRYLVRRFFLKAPFDAKKRDEVRQRLNDIRIRIKDGADFTALAKEMSDGPEASEGGSLGWVLPGDLVEPLNSALLSLPANELSDILETDFGFHFLRIEEIQTEGTTPYEEARIDIEPLLRRKQAEEQYRRWMNLLRQRSEIRILRDAIQ
;
A
#
# COMPACT_ATOMS: atom_id res chain seq x y z
N MET A 1 -19.97 2.48 -18.12
CA MET A 1 -21.32 2.43 -17.49
C MET A 1 -21.65 1.01 -17.11
N LYS A 2 -21.39 0.63 -15.85
CA LYS A 2 -22.03 -0.46 -15.10
C LYS A 2 -21.58 -0.34 -13.63
N ASN A 3 -22.52 0.16 -12.82
CA ASN A 3 -22.75 -0.04 -11.39
C ASN A 3 -21.65 0.33 -10.37
N PHE A 4 -21.61 1.62 -10.04
CA PHE A 4 -20.87 2.23 -8.91
C PHE A 4 -21.83 2.49 -7.73
N LYS A 5 -22.48 1.45 -7.20
CA LYS A 5 -23.41 1.55 -6.07
C LYS A 5 -23.21 0.38 -5.11
N SER A 6 -22.17 0.46 -4.28
CA SER A 6 -22.04 -0.27 -3.03
C SER A 6 -21.02 0.46 -2.17
N LEU A 7 -21.47 1.53 -1.50
CA LEU A 7 -20.62 2.37 -0.65
C LEU A 7 -21.46 2.97 0.47
N ILE A 8 -22.24 2.13 1.15
CA ILE A 8 -22.90 2.45 2.42
C ILE A 8 -22.98 1.14 3.21
N SER A 9 -21.91 0.80 3.93
CA SER A 9 -22.00 -0.10 5.08
C SER A 9 -20.90 0.25 6.09
N PHE A 10 -20.97 1.51 6.55
CA PHE A 10 -20.36 1.92 7.82
C PHE A 10 -21.52 2.11 8.80
N CYS A 11 -21.43 1.45 9.96
CA CYS A 11 -22.39 1.43 11.06
C CYS A 11 -23.66 0.58 10.87
N ALA A 12 -23.58 -0.75 10.98
CA ALA A 12 -24.77 -1.54 11.33
C ALA A 12 -24.46 -2.98 11.81
N ILE A 13 -23.78 -3.17 12.95
CA ILE A 13 -23.95 -4.38 13.80
C ILE A 13 -23.70 -3.89 15.24
N ALA A 14 -24.62 -3.86 16.21
CA ALA A 14 -25.80 -4.66 16.44
C ALA A 14 -26.89 -3.86 17.19
N ILE A 15 -28.14 -3.96 16.75
CA ILE A 15 -29.30 -4.25 17.62
C ILE A 15 -30.29 -5.06 16.77
N TYR A 16 -30.20 -6.38 16.84
CA TYR A 16 -31.32 -7.25 16.45
C TYR A 16 -32.29 -7.27 17.64
N LEU A 17 -33.26 -6.34 17.67
CA LEU A 17 -34.38 -6.42 18.60
C LEU A 17 -35.59 -6.99 17.86
N ILE A 18 -35.89 -8.22 18.24
CA ILE A 18 -37.14 -8.93 18.03
C ILE A 18 -38.32 -7.96 18.14
N SER A 19 -39.08 -7.83 17.05
CA SER A 19 -40.35 -7.13 17.03
C SER A 19 -41.39 -7.95 17.82
N LEU A 20 -41.48 -7.73 19.13
CA LEU A 20 -42.71 -7.95 19.88
C LEU A 20 -43.14 -6.61 20.47
N SER A 21 -44.27 -6.12 19.97
CA SER A 21 -45.00 -4.97 20.47
C SER A 21 -45.43 -5.21 21.92
N SER A 22 -44.70 -4.63 22.86
CA SER A 22 -45.21 -4.34 24.20
C SER A 22 -44.83 -2.92 24.56
N THR A 23 -45.85 -2.07 24.75
CA THR A 23 -45.74 -0.72 25.30
C THR A 23 -45.16 -0.80 26.72
N GLY A 24 -43.84 -0.77 26.81
CA GLY A 24 -43.10 -0.57 28.05
C GLY A 24 -42.17 0.61 27.82
N THR A 25 -42.25 1.61 28.69
CA THR A 25 -41.33 2.74 28.74
C THR A 25 -39.93 2.19 29.07
N ALA A 26 -39.19 1.77 28.04
CA ALA A 26 -37.78 1.44 28.20
C ALA A 26 -37.08 2.77 28.46
N ALA A 27 -36.68 3.00 29.72
CA ALA A 27 -35.65 3.97 30.03
C ALA A 27 -34.52 3.75 29.03
N ALA A 28 -34.19 4.77 28.24
CA ALA A 28 -33.11 4.70 27.28
C ALA A 28 -31.85 4.27 28.04
N ALA A 29 -31.48 3.00 27.89
CA ALA A 29 -30.32 2.43 28.56
C ALA A 29 -29.12 3.27 28.09
N THR A 30 -28.58 4.07 29.00
CA THR A 30 -27.43 4.92 28.69
C THR A 30 -26.26 3.97 28.48
N PHE A 31 -25.75 3.89 27.24
CA PHE A 31 -24.54 3.13 26.97
C PHE A 31 -23.39 3.78 27.75
N VAL A 32 -22.94 3.12 28.81
CA VAL A 32 -21.75 3.53 29.57
C VAL A 32 -20.57 2.87 28.88
N ASP A 33 -19.78 3.66 28.16
CA ASP A 33 -18.57 3.18 27.51
C ASP A 33 -17.57 2.69 28.58
N GLY A 34 -17.25 1.41 28.52
CA GLY A 34 -16.48 0.72 29.54
C GLY A 34 -14.98 0.97 29.39
N VAL A 35 -14.28 1.11 30.52
CA VAL A 35 -12.82 1.13 30.54
C VAL A 35 -12.31 -0.31 30.42
N VAL A 36 -11.52 -0.60 29.39
CA VAL A 36 -10.96 -1.95 29.12
C VAL A 36 -9.49 -2.07 29.50
N ALA A 37 -8.77 -0.95 29.51
CA ALA A 37 -7.43 -0.84 30.07
C ALA A 37 -7.14 0.60 30.52
N SER A 38 -5.99 0.86 31.11
CA SER A 38 -5.50 2.21 31.41
C SER A 38 -3.98 2.28 31.34
N VAL A 39 -3.46 3.46 30.99
CA VAL A 39 -2.04 3.83 31.05
C VAL A 39 -1.88 4.98 32.04
N GLY A 40 -1.52 4.67 33.28
CA GLY A 40 -1.58 5.59 34.41
C GLY A 40 -3.01 6.08 34.64
N ARG A 41 -3.24 7.38 34.44
CA ARG A 41 -4.57 8.00 34.55
C ARG A 41 -5.32 8.12 33.22
N ASP A 42 -4.74 7.66 32.11
CA ASP A 42 -5.35 7.74 30.78
C ASP A 42 -6.12 6.43 30.48
N PRO A 43 -7.47 6.44 30.47
CA PRO A 43 -8.26 5.24 30.22
C PRO A 43 -8.24 4.84 28.74
N VAL A 44 -8.23 3.54 28.49
CA VAL A 44 -8.55 2.92 27.20
C VAL A 44 -10.01 2.52 27.23
N LEU A 45 -10.81 3.13 26.35
CA LEU A 45 -12.24 2.85 26.26
C LEU A 45 -12.49 1.66 25.34
N TYR A 46 -13.59 0.94 25.56
CA TYR A 46 -14.02 -0.14 24.68
C TYR A 46 -14.26 0.38 23.25
N SER A 47 -14.87 1.56 23.12
CA SER A 47 -15.11 2.20 21.82
C SER A 47 -13.83 2.49 21.04
N ASP A 48 -12.74 2.87 21.71
CA ASP A 48 -11.44 3.10 21.07
C ASP A 48 -10.91 1.82 20.44
N VAL A 49 -10.90 0.72 21.21
CA VAL A 49 -10.42 -0.59 20.74
C VAL A 49 -11.27 -1.10 19.58
N MET A 50 -12.59 -0.99 19.66
CA MET A 50 -13.48 -1.43 18.59
C MET A 50 -13.27 -0.60 17.32
N GLN A 51 -13.09 0.71 17.46
CA GLN A 51 -12.84 1.57 16.30
C GLN A 51 -11.51 1.23 15.63
N GLU A 52 -10.45 1.00 16.39
CA GLU A 52 -9.15 0.58 15.87
C GLU A 52 -9.28 -0.78 15.16
N MET A 53 -9.92 -1.76 15.79
CA MET A 53 -10.16 -3.09 15.21
C MET A 53 -10.95 -3.02 13.89
N PHE A 54 -12.03 -2.24 13.83
CA PHE A 54 -12.82 -2.10 12.60
C PHE A 54 -12.09 -1.33 11.50
N SER A 55 -11.17 -0.43 11.86
CA SER A 55 -10.34 0.26 10.87
C SER A 55 -9.42 -0.71 10.13
N GLU A 56 -8.97 -1.78 10.78
CA GLU A 56 -8.15 -2.84 10.17
C GLU A 56 -8.96 -3.84 9.37
N LEU A 57 -10.19 -4.13 9.80
CA LEU A 57 -11.08 -5.03 9.08
C LEU A 57 -11.55 -4.43 7.74
N GLY A 58 -11.54 -3.12 7.56
CA GLY A 58 -11.94 -2.47 6.31
C GLY A 58 -13.32 -2.96 5.80
N ASP A 59 -13.44 -3.24 4.51
CA ASP A 59 -14.66 -3.74 3.86
C ASP A 59 -14.89 -5.27 4.01
N ARG A 60 -14.26 -5.90 5.01
CA ARG A 60 -14.53 -7.32 5.37
C ARG A 60 -15.90 -7.53 6.01
N SER A 61 -16.78 -6.54 5.89
CA SER A 61 -18.20 -6.54 6.26
C SER A 61 -19.03 -7.66 5.59
N SER A 62 -18.44 -8.40 4.65
CA SER A 62 -19.03 -9.53 3.92
C SER A 62 -18.84 -10.89 4.59
N LEU A 63 -18.14 -10.98 5.72
CA LEU A 63 -17.99 -12.26 6.42
C LEU A 63 -19.24 -12.53 7.28
N GLU A 64 -20.21 -13.23 6.71
CA GLU A 64 -21.20 -13.99 7.49
C GLU A 64 -20.44 -15.07 8.27
N MET A 65 -20.06 -14.78 9.51
CA MET A 65 -19.34 -15.70 10.38
C MET A 65 -20.29 -16.30 11.41
N SER A 66 -20.13 -17.60 11.70
CA SER A 66 -20.79 -18.21 12.84
C SER A 66 -20.30 -17.59 14.16
N GLU A 67 -21.06 -17.70 15.26
CA GLU A 67 -20.62 -17.20 16.57
C GLU A 67 -19.27 -17.81 17.01
N GLU A 68 -19.02 -19.08 16.66
CA GLU A 68 -17.80 -19.79 17.02
C GLU A 68 -16.60 -19.30 16.19
N ASP A 69 -16.81 -19.05 14.89
CA ASP A 69 -15.81 -18.42 14.02
C ASP A 69 -15.53 -16.97 14.43
N MET A 70 -16.55 -16.24 14.88
CA MET A 70 -16.44 -14.87 15.36
C MET A 70 -15.50 -14.77 16.58
N VAL A 71 -15.62 -15.67 17.56
CA VAL A 71 -14.77 -15.68 18.75
C VAL A 71 -13.31 -16.02 18.39
N GLN A 72 -13.08 -17.00 17.52
CA GLN A 72 -11.73 -17.40 17.12
C GLN A 72 -11.00 -16.33 16.31
N HIS A 73 -11.72 -15.56 15.49
CA HIS A 73 -11.12 -14.57 14.59
C HIS A 73 -11.11 -13.15 15.17
N LEU A 74 -12.12 -12.74 15.94
CA LEU A 74 -12.20 -11.37 16.46
C LEU A 74 -11.40 -11.14 17.74
N ASN A 75 -11.23 -12.15 18.60
CA ASN A 75 -10.46 -11.96 19.83
C ASN A 75 -8.97 -11.64 19.60
N PRO A 76 -8.26 -12.28 18.64
CA PRO A 76 -6.92 -11.86 18.27
C PRO A 76 -6.88 -10.40 17.79
N LEU A 77 -7.82 -10.00 16.92
CA LEU A 77 -7.90 -8.62 16.41
C LEU A 77 -8.22 -7.61 17.52
N TYR A 78 -9.10 -7.97 18.45
CA TYR A 78 -9.39 -7.15 19.63
C TYR A 78 -8.14 -6.96 20.49
N LYS A 79 -7.37 -8.03 20.72
CA LYS A 79 -6.11 -7.96 21.46
C LYS A 79 -5.10 -7.06 20.77
N GLU A 80 -4.92 -7.22 19.47
CA GLU A 80 -4.04 -6.35 18.69
C GLU A 80 -4.47 -4.88 18.73
N ALA A 81 -5.77 -4.61 18.55
CA ALA A 81 -6.32 -3.25 18.65
C ALA A 81 -6.15 -2.66 20.06
N LEU A 82 -6.37 -3.44 21.11
CA LEU A 82 -6.13 -3.03 22.50
C LEU A 82 -4.66 -2.67 22.72
N GLU A 83 -3.75 -3.48 22.21
CA GLU A 83 -2.31 -3.23 22.29
C GLU A 83 -1.90 -1.96 21.54
N ARG A 84 -2.47 -1.69 20.36
CA ARG A 84 -2.25 -0.43 19.62
C ARG A 84 -2.77 0.79 20.37
N GLU A 85 -3.93 0.70 21.01
CA GLU A 85 -4.48 1.79 21.82
C GLU A 85 -3.67 2.07 23.11
N ILE A 86 -3.07 1.03 23.69
CA ILE A 86 -2.12 1.16 24.79
C ILE A 86 -0.82 1.83 24.30
N GLU A 87 -0.26 1.37 23.18
CA GLU A 87 0.92 1.96 22.55
C GLU A 87 0.70 3.44 22.23
N LEU A 88 -0.44 3.80 21.63
CA LEU A 88 -0.80 5.17 21.31
C LEU A 88 -0.74 6.08 22.54
N ARG A 89 -1.27 5.64 23.68
CA ARG A 89 -1.25 6.40 24.94
C ARG A 89 0.15 6.55 25.51
N ILE A 90 0.95 5.49 25.45
CA ILE A 90 2.36 5.52 25.86
C ILE A 90 3.14 6.53 25.00
N LEU A 91 2.98 6.45 23.67
CA LEU A 91 3.64 7.35 22.73
C LEU A 91 3.16 8.80 22.87
N PHE A 92 1.88 9.02 23.14
CA PHE A 92 1.35 10.37 23.41
C PHE A 92 1.94 10.97 24.69
N LYS A 93 2.05 10.17 25.76
CA LYS A 93 2.73 10.59 26.99
C LYS A 93 4.20 10.93 26.74
N GLU A 94 4.90 10.11 25.96
CA GLU A 94 6.28 10.38 25.55
C GLU A 94 6.38 11.66 24.70
N ALA A 95 5.47 11.85 23.74
CA ALA A 95 5.40 13.05 22.90
C ALA A 95 5.22 14.32 23.75
N THR A 96 4.41 14.22 24.81
CA THR A 96 4.18 15.33 25.74
C THR A 96 5.44 15.63 26.56
N ALA A 97 6.14 14.60 27.05
CA ALA A 97 7.40 14.74 27.78
C ALA A 97 8.52 15.34 26.91
N LEU A 98 8.52 15.04 25.61
CA LEU A 98 9.46 15.59 24.63
C LEU A 98 9.07 16.98 24.10
N GLY A 99 7.91 17.53 24.49
CA GLY A 99 7.44 18.82 24.01
C GLY A 99 7.07 18.83 22.52
N VAL A 100 6.64 17.69 21.97
CA VAL A 100 6.17 17.60 20.58
C VAL A 100 4.93 18.44 20.41
N VAL A 101 4.96 19.36 19.44
CA VAL A 101 3.82 20.22 19.08
C VAL A 101 3.40 19.91 17.65
N VAL A 102 2.11 19.60 17.47
CA VAL A 102 1.50 19.47 16.15
C VAL A 102 0.80 20.79 15.82
N PRO A 103 1.20 21.49 14.74
CA PRO A 103 0.56 22.72 14.29
C PRO A 103 -0.93 22.53 14.02
N ASP A 104 -1.74 23.54 14.36
CA ASP A 104 -3.20 23.48 14.23
C ASP A 104 -3.69 23.35 12.78
N ASP A 105 -2.96 23.91 11.82
CA ASP A 105 -3.25 23.77 10.38
C ASP A 105 -3.18 22.29 9.95
N LYS A 106 -2.24 21.51 10.48
CA LYS A 106 -2.14 20.07 10.20
C LYS A 106 -3.29 19.26 10.78
N ILE A 107 -3.83 19.71 11.91
CA ILE A 107 -5.03 19.09 12.50
C ILE A 107 -6.25 19.42 11.63
N GLU A 108 -6.37 20.65 11.14
CA GLU A 108 -7.45 21.05 10.24
C GLU A 108 -7.39 20.34 8.88
N ASP A 109 -6.19 20.19 8.30
CA ASP A 109 -5.97 19.41 7.09
C ASP A 109 -6.50 17.98 7.28
N ARG A 110 -6.14 17.33 8.40
CA ARG A 110 -6.62 15.98 8.71
C ARG A 110 -8.14 15.92 8.92
N ILE A 111 -8.74 16.88 9.61
CA ILE A 111 -10.20 16.97 9.76
C ILE A 111 -10.88 17.16 8.40
N SER A 112 -10.30 17.99 7.53
CA SER A 112 -10.80 18.23 6.17
C SER A 112 -10.78 16.95 5.35
N ASP A 113 -9.70 16.18 5.40
CA ASP A 113 -9.59 14.90 4.71
C ASP A 113 -10.58 13.86 5.24
N LEU A 114 -10.82 13.82 6.55
CA LEU A 114 -11.86 12.97 7.14
C LEU A 114 -13.25 13.37 6.64
N LYS A 115 -13.57 14.67 6.56
CA LYS A 115 -14.86 15.15 6.05
C LYS A 115 -15.12 14.74 4.60
N LYS A 116 -14.08 14.65 3.76
CA LYS A 116 -14.20 14.21 2.35
C LYS A 116 -14.68 12.77 2.21
N GLN A 117 -14.55 11.95 3.26
CA GLN A 117 -15.06 10.57 3.28
C GLN A 117 -16.58 10.50 3.48
N PHE A 118 -17.21 11.64 3.81
CA PHE A 118 -18.65 11.73 4.03
C PHE A 118 -19.33 12.46 2.86
N PRO A 119 -20.56 12.07 2.49
CA PRO A 119 -21.30 12.72 1.41
C PRO A 119 -21.51 14.23 1.63
N ASN A 120 -21.62 14.66 2.88
CA ASN A 120 -21.81 16.05 3.27
C ASN A 120 -21.47 16.28 4.75
N ALA A 121 -21.45 17.56 5.16
CA ALA A 121 -21.14 17.96 6.53
C ALA A 121 -22.17 17.47 7.57
N GLU A 122 -23.43 17.28 7.17
CA GLU A 122 -24.46 16.76 8.05
C GLU A 122 -24.23 15.28 8.38
N ALA A 123 -23.91 14.46 7.37
CA ALA A 123 -23.55 13.06 7.55
C ALA A 123 -22.33 12.91 8.47
N PHE A 124 -21.31 13.75 8.29
CA PHE A 124 -20.15 13.79 9.18
C PHE A 124 -20.53 14.15 10.63
N ARG A 125 -21.35 15.19 10.83
CA ARG A 125 -21.81 15.59 12.17
C ARG A 125 -22.64 14.50 12.84
N THR A 126 -23.50 13.83 12.08
CA THR A 126 -24.30 12.70 12.57
C THR A 126 -23.41 11.53 12.99
N ALA A 127 -22.37 11.21 12.21
CA ALA A 127 -21.41 10.16 12.56
C ALA A 127 -20.60 10.50 13.84
N LEU A 128 -20.19 11.76 14.01
CA LEU A 128 -19.53 12.20 15.24
C LEU A 128 -20.46 12.07 16.46
N ASN A 129 -21.70 12.55 16.35
CA ASN A 129 -22.66 12.45 17.44
C ASN A 129 -22.98 10.99 17.79
N ALA A 130 -23.08 10.10 16.78
CA ALA A 130 -23.31 8.67 16.99
C ALA A 130 -22.16 7.97 17.72
N THR A 131 -20.94 8.50 17.61
CA THR A 131 -19.75 8.01 18.31
C THR A 131 -19.47 8.77 19.62
N GLY A 132 -20.39 9.64 20.05
CA GLY A 132 -20.23 10.45 21.27
C GLY A 132 -19.16 11.54 21.16
N LEU A 133 -18.68 11.84 19.95
CA LEU A 133 -17.65 12.84 19.70
C LEU A 133 -18.27 14.20 19.36
N THR A 134 -17.66 15.25 19.88
CA THR A 134 -17.85 16.65 19.42
C THR A 134 -16.68 17.07 18.53
N PRO A 135 -16.82 18.15 17.72
CA PRO A 135 -15.71 18.67 16.92
C PRO A 135 -14.46 19.00 17.75
N SER A 136 -14.61 19.49 18.98
CA SER A 136 -13.47 19.79 19.86
C SER A 136 -12.80 18.51 20.35
N THR A 137 -13.57 17.51 20.80
CA THR A 137 -12.98 16.21 21.22
C THR A 137 -12.33 15.46 20.07
N LEU A 138 -12.87 15.55 18.85
CA LEU A 138 -12.24 15.01 17.65
C LEU A 138 -10.90 15.69 17.38
N ARG A 139 -10.85 17.02 17.47
CA ARG A 139 -9.62 17.79 17.30
C ARG A 139 -8.54 17.34 18.28
N GLU A 140 -8.88 17.18 19.55
CA GLU A 140 -7.95 16.68 20.58
C GLU A 140 -7.50 15.24 20.29
N ARG A 141 -8.42 14.37 19.86
CA ARG A 141 -8.10 12.98 19.49
C ARG A 141 -7.10 12.93 18.34
N ILE A 142 -7.34 13.72 17.29
CA ILE A 142 -6.42 13.83 16.14
C ILE A 142 -5.07 14.38 16.58
N ARG A 143 -5.05 15.42 17.43
CA ARG A 143 -3.79 15.97 17.97
C ARG A 143 -2.99 14.90 18.70
N ARG A 144 -3.63 14.13 19.59
CA ARG A 144 -2.98 13.04 20.34
C ARG A 144 -2.41 11.98 19.40
N GLN A 145 -3.20 11.53 18.43
CA GLN A 145 -2.78 10.57 17.40
C GLN A 145 -1.57 11.08 16.61
N MET A 146 -1.61 12.33 16.14
CA MET A 146 -0.51 12.92 15.37
C MET A 146 0.76 13.10 16.20
N MET A 147 0.64 13.47 17.49
CA MET A 147 1.77 13.55 18.41
C MET A 147 2.42 12.18 18.62
N ALA A 148 1.61 11.15 18.90
CA ALA A 148 2.08 9.77 19.05
C ALA A 148 2.77 9.26 17.77
N TYR A 149 2.14 9.49 16.61
CA TYR A 149 2.69 9.14 15.30
C TYR A 149 4.02 9.85 15.03
N THR A 150 4.13 11.14 15.36
CA THR A 150 5.36 11.92 15.19
C THR A 150 6.51 11.30 15.98
N VAL A 151 6.27 10.91 17.24
CA VAL A 151 7.29 10.23 18.05
C VAL A 151 7.66 8.87 17.46
N ARG A 152 6.68 8.06 17.08
CA ARG A 152 6.92 6.74 16.47
C ARG A 152 7.80 6.86 15.22
N MET A 153 7.41 7.71 14.28
CA MET A 153 8.16 7.92 13.03
C MET A 153 9.56 8.47 13.29
N SER A 154 9.69 9.47 14.16
CA SER A 154 10.98 10.05 14.53
C SER A 154 11.92 9.01 15.14
N LYS A 155 11.40 8.16 16.04
CA LYS A 155 12.18 7.09 16.66
C LYS A 155 12.57 5.99 15.68
N GLN A 156 11.67 5.56 14.81
CA GLN A 156 12.00 4.59 13.77
C GLN A 156 13.09 5.12 12.83
N GLN A 157 12.96 6.37 12.34
CA GLN A 157 13.98 7.00 11.50
C GLN A 157 15.31 7.19 12.22
N GLN A 158 15.28 7.52 13.52
CA GLN A 158 16.48 7.59 14.35
C GLN A 158 17.18 6.23 14.38
N PHE A 159 16.46 5.16 14.71
CA PHE A 159 17.03 3.81 14.78
C PHE A 159 17.52 3.29 13.43
N GLU A 160 16.87 3.67 12.32
CA GLU A 160 17.32 3.30 10.97
C GLU A 160 18.63 4.01 10.58
N LYS A 161 18.79 5.28 10.98
CA LYS A 161 20.05 6.02 10.79
C LYS A 161 21.17 5.48 11.68
N GLU A 162 20.84 5.03 12.89
CA GLU A 162 21.77 4.44 13.85
C GLU A 162 22.08 2.97 13.56
N ALA A 163 21.30 2.31 12.70
CA ALA A 163 21.54 0.93 12.28
C ALA A 163 22.92 0.81 11.62
N ILE A 164 23.68 -0.20 12.01
CA ILE A 164 24.98 -0.52 11.42
C ILE A 164 24.87 -1.94 10.89
N ILE A 165 24.82 -2.05 9.56
CA ILE A 165 24.78 -3.33 8.87
C ILE A 165 26.20 -3.68 8.45
N SER A 166 26.71 -4.82 8.92
CA SER A 166 28.04 -5.27 8.54
C SER A 166 28.02 -5.96 7.17
N GLU A 167 29.16 -5.98 6.49
CA GLU A 167 29.31 -6.78 5.26
C GLU A 167 28.99 -8.26 5.48
N SER A 168 29.25 -8.77 6.70
CA SER A 168 28.89 -10.14 7.06
C SER A 168 27.38 -10.35 7.08
N ASP A 169 26.60 -9.38 7.56
CA ASP A 169 25.14 -9.47 7.62
C ASP A 169 24.53 -9.41 6.21
N LEU A 170 25.05 -8.53 5.35
CA LEU A 170 24.66 -8.43 3.94
C LEU A 170 24.94 -9.74 3.19
N ALA A 171 26.16 -10.26 3.31
CA ALA A 171 26.56 -11.50 2.66
C ALA A 171 25.74 -12.69 3.16
N GLN A 172 25.50 -12.78 4.48
CA GLN A 172 24.69 -13.84 5.07
C GLN A 172 23.25 -13.77 4.56
N TYR A 173 22.63 -12.59 4.56
CA TYR A 173 21.28 -12.41 4.03
C TYR A 173 21.20 -12.85 2.56
N PHE A 174 22.14 -12.44 1.72
CA PHE A 174 22.19 -12.84 0.32
C PHE A 174 22.31 -14.36 0.14
N GLN A 175 23.15 -15.04 0.95
CA GLN A 175 23.27 -16.49 0.88
C GLN A 175 21.98 -17.19 1.32
N ASP A 176 21.37 -16.74 2.41
CA ASP A 176 20.14 -17.34 2.96
C ASP A 176 18.92 -17.12 2.05
N HIS A 177 18.92 -16.03 1.28
CA HIS A 177 17.80 -15.63 0.41
C HIS A 177 18.19 -15.69 -1.08
N LYS A 178 19.19 -16.50 -1.44
CA LYS A 178 19.75 -16.56 -2.81
C LYS A 178 18.69 -16.84 -3.90
N SER A 179 17.61 -17.54 -3.55
CA SER A 179 16.49 -17.79 -4.46
C SER A 179 15.71 -16.53 -4.83
N GLU A 180 15.63 -15.53 -3.95
CA GLU A 180 14.94 -14.25 -4.20
C GLU A 180 15.68 -13.40 -5.24
N PHE A 181 16.98 -13.65 -5.41
CA PHE A 181 17.83 -12.96 -6.37
C PHE A 181 17.98 -13.73 -7.68
N LYS A 182 17.27 -14.85 -7.86
CA LYS A 182 17.24 -15.53 -9.15
C LYS A 182 16.32 -14.79 -10.10
N PHE A 183 16.76 -14.69 -11.34
CA PHE A 183 15.94 -14.16 -12.41
C PHE A 183 15.95 -15.13 -13.58
N GLU A 184 14.82 -15.22 -14.27
CA GLU A 184 14.70 -15.93 -15.54
C GLU A 184 15.29 -15.09 -16.66
N THR A 185 15.51 -15.70 -17.83
CA THR A 185 16.02 -14.96 -18.99
C THR A 185 15.13 -13.75 -19.27
N ARG A 186 15.73 -12.58 -19.41
CA ARG A 186 15.04 -11.31 -19.62
C ARG A 186 15.73 -10.48 -20.70
N TYR A 187 14.95 -9.63 -21.36
CA TYR A 187 15.36 -8.88 -22.54
C TYR A 187 15.13 -7.40 -22.29
N LEU A 188 16.14 -6.55 -22.49
CA LEU A 188 15.96 -5.11 -22.47
C LEU A 188 15.45 -4.69 -23.84
N VAL A 189 14.19 -4.26 -23.94
CA VAL A 189 13.51 -4.11 -25.24
C VAL A 189 13.09 -2.67 -25.49
N ARG A 190 13.28 -2.22 -26.74
CA ARG A 190 12.52 -1.12 -27.31
C ARG A 190 11.53 -1.60 -28.33
N ARG A 191 10.35 -0.99 -28.37
CA ARG A 191 9.31 -1.22 -29.37
C ARG A 191 9.01 0.04 -30.14
N PHE A 192 8.82 -0.13 -31.43
CA PHE A 192 8.19 0.87 -32.28
C PHE A 192 6.83 0.33 -32.72
N PHE A 193 5.76 1.07 -32.44
CA PHE A 193 4.40 0.71 -32.80
C PHE A 193 3.77 1.79 -33.67
N LEU A 194 3.08 1.37 -34.75
CA LEU A 194 2.13 2.20 -35.49
C LEU A 194 0.76 1.53 -35.52
N LYS A 195 -0.26 2.28 -35.13
CA LYS A 195 -1.64 1.81 -35.12
C LYS A 195 -2.16 1.67 -36.55
N ALA A 196 -2.82 0.56 -36.85
CA ALA A 196 -3.43 0.33 -38.15
C ALA A 196 -4.94 0.05 -38.03
N PRO A 197 -5.76 0.53 -38.99
CA PRO A 197 -7.19 0.17 -39.05
C PRO A 197 -7.37 -1.29 -39.48
N PHE A 198 -8.62 -1.79 -39.48
CA PHE A 198 -8.95 -3.13 -40.00
C PHE A 198 -9.00 -3.20 -41.54
N ASP A 199 -8.96 -2.07 -42.22
CA ASP A 199 -8.98 -1.99 -43.69
C ASP A 199 -7.64 -2.44 -44.29
N ALA A 200 -7.67 -3.46 -45.14
CA ALA A 200 -6.46 -4.09 -45.67
C ALA A 200 -5.53 -3.13 -46.44
N LYS A 201 -6.09 -2.24 -47.28
CA LYS A 201 -5.28 -1.29 -48.05
C LYS A 201 -4.58 -0.28 -47.13
N LYS A 202 -5.31 0.26 -46.16
CA LYS A 202 -4.72 1.18 -45.16
C LYS A 202 -3.71 0.49 -44.25
N ARG A 203 -3.89 -0.80 -43.94
CA ARG A 203 -2.88 -1.57 -43.20
C ARG A 203 -1.58 -1.67 -43.97
N ASP A 204 -1.63 -1.94 -45.28
CA ASP A 204 -0.43 -1.99 -46.11
C ASP A 204 0.33 -0.66 -46.15
N GLU A 205 -0.39 0.47 -46.20
CA GLU A 205 0.23 1.80 -46.12
C GLU A 205 0.95 2.02 -44.78
N VAL A 206 0.35 1.61 -43.65
CA VAL A 206 0.98 1.68 -42.33
C VAL A 206 2.20 0.76 -42.23
N ARG A 207 2.11 -0.45 -42.79
CA ARG A 207 3.22 -1.42 -42.84
C ARG A 207 4.41 -0.87 -43.62
N GLN A 208 4.16 -0.25 -44.78
CA GLN A 208 5.21 0.39 -45.58
C GLN A 208 5.86 1.55 -44.82
N ARG A 209 5.07 2.42 -44.19
CA ARG A 209 5.59 3.52 -43.36
C ARG A 209 6.47 3.01 -42.22
N LEU A 210 6.04 1.96 -41.52
CA LEU A 210 6.85 1.38 -40.44
C LEU A 210 8.14 0.75 -40.97
N ASN A 211 8.10 0.12 -42.14
CA ASN A 211 9.28 -0.44 -42.78
C ASN A 211 10.28 0.65 -43.18
N ASP A 212 9.83 1.80 -43.69
CA ASP A 212 10.70 2.94 -44.01
C ASP A 212 11.40 3.49 -42.75
N ILE A 213 10.68 3.59 -41.64
CA ILE A 213 11.25 3.97 -40.33
C ILE A 213 12.31 2.95 -39.89
N ARG A 214 12.00 1.65 -39.99
CA ARG A 214 12.94 0.58 -39.64
C ARG A 214 14.21 0.63 -40.50
N ILE A 215 14.09 0.89 -41.80
CA ILE A 215 15.25 1.07 -42.70
C ILE A 215 16.10 2.26 -42.25
N ARG A 216 15.48 3.41 -41.96
CA ARG A 216 16.22 4.60 -41.46
C ARG A 216 17.01 4.28 -40.19
N ILE A 217 16.44 3.54 -39.26
CA ILE A 217 17.12 3.14 -38.02
C ILE A 217 18.27 2.18 -38.33
N LYS A 218 18.06 1.22 -39.24
CA LYS A 218 19.11 0.31 -39.70
C LYS A 218 20.27 1.06 -40.38
N ASP A 219 19.97 2.15 -41.06
CA ASP A 219 20.95 3.05 -41.71
C ASP A 219 21.58 4.07 -40.74
N GLY A 220 21.30 3.97 -39.43
CA GLY A 220 21.96 4.75 -38.38
C GLY A 220 21.14 5.91 -37.80
N ALA A 221 19.87 6.06 -38.16
CA ALA A 221 19.00 7.02 -37.47
C ALA A 221 18.75 6.61 -36.01
N ASP A 222 18.60 7.59 -35.12
CA ASP A 222 18.36 7.36 -33.71
C ASP A 222 16.95 6.77 -33.48
N PHE A 223 16.90 5.54 -32.92
CA PHE A 223 15.65 4.85 -32.60
C PHE A 223 14.79 5.66 -31.64
N THR A 224 15.39 6.16 -30.55
CA THR A 224 14.72 6.85 -29.45
C THR A 224 14.05 8.13 -29.94
N ALA A 225 14.75 8.91 -30.78
CA ALA A 225 14.24 10.13 -31.37
C ALA A 225 13.05 9.85 -32.31
N LEU A 226 13.20 8.87 -33.21
CA LEU A 226 12.13 8.48 -34.12
C LEU A 226 10.91 7.91 -33.38
N ALA A 227 11.13 7.14 -32.31
CA ALA A 227 10.04 6.57 -31.51
C ALA A 227 9.25 7.68 -30.79
N LYS A 228 9.94 8.67 -30.21
CA LYS A 228 9.30 9.85 -29.60
C LYS A 228 8.48 10.66 -30.59
N GLU A 229 8.96 10.79 -31.82
CA GLU A 229 8.31 11.60 -32.84
C GLU A 229 7.14 10.87 -33.52
N MET A 230 7.30 9.58 -33.80
CA MET A 230 6.44 8.88 -34.76
C MET A 230 5.76 7.63 -34.24
N SER A 231 6.09 7.10 -33.05
CA SER A 231 5.40 5.91 -32.54
C SER A 231 4.07 6.25 -31.89
N ASP A 232 3.07 5.39 -32.11
CA ASP A 232 1.74 5.48 -31.50
C ASP A 232 1.63 4.73 -30.15
N GLY A 233 2.74 4.18 -29.65
CA GLY A 233 2.77 3.38 -28.41
C GLY A 233 2.79 4.25 -27.14
N PRO A 234 2.27 3.75 -26.00
CA PRO A 234 2.36 4.46 -24.72
C PRO A 234 3.81 4.76 -24.29
N GLU A 235 4.76 3.93 -24.70
CA GLU A 235 6.19 4.08 -24.45
C GLU A 235 6.90 5.07 -25.40
N ALA A 236 6.18 5.71 -26.34
CA ALA A 236 6.76 6.63 -27.32
C ALA A 236 7.53 7.77 -26.63
N SER A 237 6.98 8.36 -25.56
CA SER A 237 7.65 9.44 -24.79
C SER A 237 8.97 9.01 -24.16
N GLU A 238 9.13 7.71 -23.87
CA GLU A 238 10.36 7.09 -23.36
C GLU A 238 11.24 6.53 -24.50
N GLY A 239 10.95 6.92 -25.74
CA GLY A 239 11.66 6.48 -26.94
C GLY A 239 11.53 5.00 -27.21
N GLY A 240 10.34 4.44 -26.97
CA GLY A 240 10.06 3.04 -27.24
C GLY A 240 10.42 2.09 -26.12
N SER A 241 10.93 2.56 -24.97
CA SER A 241 11.46 1.67 -23.92
C SER A 241 10.37 0.86 -23.24
N LEU A 242 10.48 -0.48 -23.30
CA LEU A 242 9.66 -1.40 -22.52
C LEU A 242 10.36 -1.84 -21.22
N GLY A 243 11.65 -1.51 -21.04
CA GLY A 243 12.45 -2.02 -19.94
C GLY A 243 12.80 -3.50 -20.10
N TRP A 244 13.01 -4.19 -18.98
CA TRP A 244 13.23 -5.64 -18.95
C TRP A 244 11.90 -6.38 -19.15
N VAL A 245 11.85 -7.20 -20.19
CA VAL A 245 10.68 -7.99 -20.61
C VAL A 245 11.01 -9.48 -20.44
N LEU A 246 10.09 -10.25 -19.88
CA LEU A 246 10.21 -11.69 -19.70
C LEU A 246 9.56 -12.46 -20.87
N PRO A 247 10.00 -13.71 -21.14
CA PRO A 247 9.25 -14.65 -21.96
C PRO A 247 7.77 -14.73 -21.53
N GLY A 248 6.86 -14.48 -22.48
CA GLY A 248 5.42 -14.51 -22.25
C GLY A 248 4.78 -13.17 -21.87
N ASP A 249 5.57 -12.11 -21.61
CA ASP A 249 5.03 -10.77 -21.31
C ASP A 249 4.44 -10.08 -22.54
N LEU A 250 4.87 -10.47 -23.74
CA LEU A 250 4.38 -9.93 -25.00
C LEU A 250 3.37 -10.89 -25.65
N VAL A 251 2.44 -10.34 -26.42
CA VAL A 251 1.54 -11.13 -27.26
C VAL A 251 2.27 -11.68 -28.49
N GLU A 252 1.79 -12.77 -29.08
CA GLU A 252 2.29 -13.17 -30.40
C GLU A 252 1.89 -12.14 -31.48
N PRO A 253 2.74 -11.90 -32.50
CA PRO A 253 4.04 -12.53 -32.78
C PRO A 253 5.24 -11.84 -32.10
N LEU A 254 5.02 -10.85 -31.22
CA LEU A 254 6.10 -10.10 -30.55
C LEU A 254 6.91 -10.99 -29.61
N ASN A 255 6.25 -11.91 -28.91
CA ASN A 255 6.94 -12.86 -28.03
C ASN A 255 7.85 -13.83 -28.80
N SER A 256 7.40 -14.39 -29.93
CA SER A 256 8.29 -15.20 -30.78
C SER A 256 9.50 -14.41 -31.29
N ALA A 257 9.32 -13.14 -31.64
CA ALA A 257 10.43 -12.27 -32.03
C ALA A 257 11.37 -11.97 -30.87
N LEU A 258 10.85 -11.70 -29.67
CA LEU A 258 11.63 -11.50 -28.44
C LEU A 258 12.60 -12.65 -28.19
N LEU A 259 12.10 -13.88 -28.32
CA LEU A 259 12.87 -15.10 -28.01
C LEU A 259 13.92 -15.47 -29.06
N SER A 260 13.80 -14.96 -30.28
CA SER A 260 14.67 -15.31 -31.41
C SER A 260 15.65 -14.21 -31.81
N LEU A 261 15.38 -12.96 -31.45
CA LEU A 261 16.15 -11.80 -31.88
C LEU A 261 17.45 -11.64 -31.06
N PRO A 262 18.63 -11.54 -31.69
CA PRO A 262 19.88 -11.26 -30.99
C PRO A 262 19.92 -9.85 -30.36
N ALA A 263 20.78 -9.68 -29.37
CA ALA A 263 21.05 -8.36 -28.79
C ALA A 263 21.59 -7.38 -29.85
N ASN A 264 21.15 -6.14 -29.75
CA ASN A 264 21.38 -5.01 -30.66
C ASN A 264 20.80 -5.17 -32.08
N GLU A 265 19.94 -6.14 -32.33
CA GLU A 265 19.27 -6.30 -33.62
C GLU A 265 17.84 -5.74 -33.63
N LEU A 266 17.33 -5.50 -34.85
CA LEU A 266 15.94 -5.11 -35.10
C LEU A 266 15.16 -6.31 -35.64
N SER A 267 13.96 -6.55 -35.12
CA SER A 267 13.07 -7.57 -35.68
C SER A 267 12.61 -7.21 -37.09
N ASP A 268 11.97 -8.16 -37.77
CA ASP A 268 11.10 -7.84 -38.89
C ASP A 268 9.85 -7.07 -38.44
N ILE A 269 9.05 -6.63 -39.41
CA ILE A 269 7.76 -6.01 -39.13
C ILE A 269 6.78 -7.09 -38.67
N LEU A 270 6.23 -6.89 -37.49
CA LEU A 270 5.36 -7.81 -36.77
C LEU A 270 3.94 -7.26 -36.78
N GLU A 271 2.98 -8.08 -37.20
CA GLU A 271 1.58 -7.68 -37.31
C GLU A 271 0.76 -8.19 -36.11
N THR A 272 -0.08 -7.32 -35.56
CA THR A 272 -1.08 -7.62 -34.54
C THR A 272 -2.43 -7.03 -34.95
N ASP A 273 -3.49 -7.36 -34.23
CA ASP A 273 -4.81 -6.75 -34.44
C ASP A 273 -4.79 -5.23 -34.29
N PHE A 274 -3.88 -4.69 -33.47
CA PHE A 274 -3.77 -3.27 -33.18
C PHE A 274 -2.96 -2.48 -34.22
N GLY A 275 -2.16 -3.16 -35.03
CA GLY A 275 -1.27 -2.54 -36.01
C GLY A 275 0.07 -3.26 -36.11
N PHE A 276 1.10 -2.50 -36.49
CA PHE A 276 2.41 -3.04 -36.84
C PHE A 276 3.47 -2.60 -35.84
N HIS A 277 4.40 -3.51 -35.59
CA HIS A 277 5.46 -3.33 -34.60
C HIS A 277 6.81 -3.75 -35.18
N PHE A 278 7.89 -3.23 -34.63
CA PHE A 278 9.17 -3.94 -34.62
C PHE A 278 9.87 -3.71 -33.28
N LEU A 279 10.69 -4.67 -32.88
CA LEU A 279 11.43 -4.67 -31.63
C LEU A 279 12.90 -4.39 -31.90
N ARG A 280 13.57 -3.81 -30.90
CA ARG A 280 15.02 -3.83 -30.74
C ARG A 280 15.34 -4.46 -29.40
N ILE A 281 16.17 -5.50 -29.39
CA ILE A 281 16.75 -6.00 -28.14
C ILE A 281 18.01 -5.19 -27.89
N GLU A 282 18.12 -4.50 -26.77
CA GLU A 282 19.34 -3.78 -26.38
C GLU A 282 20.30 -4.72 -25.65
N GLU A 283 19.76 -5.55 -24.76
CA GLU A 283 20.51 -6.48 -23.94
C GLU A 283 19.70 -7.76 -23.68
N ILE A 284 20.39 -8.90 -23.59
CA ILE A 284 19.81 -10.17 -23.16
C ILE A 284 20.56 -10.61 -21.92
N GLN A 285 19.84 -10.79 -20.82
CA GLN A 285 20.37 -11.41 -19.62
C GLN A 285 19.77 -12.81 -19.50
N THR A 286 20.62 -13.83 -19.68
CA THR A 286 20.23 -15.23 -19.47
C THR A 286 19.94 -15.47 -18.00
N GLU A 287 19.09 -16.46 -17.71
CA GLU A 287 18.77 -16.86 -16.34
C GLU A 287 20.02 -16.91 -15.45
N GLY A 288 19.85 -16.42 -14.23
CA GLY A 288 21.00 -16.18 -13.38
C GLY A 288 20.61 -15.82 -11.96
N THR A 289 21.60 -15.34 -11.23
CA THR A 289 21.40 -14.77 -9.90
C THR A 289 21.99 -13.37 -9.94
N THR A 290 21.22 -12.38 -9.49
CA THR A 290 21.69 -11.00 -9.34
C THR A 290 23.01 -11.01 -8.57
N PRO A 291 24.09 -10.43 -9.11
CA PRO A 291 25.37 -10.38 -8.43
C PRO A 291 25.24 -9.76 -7.04
N TYR A 292 26.03 -10.24 -6.07
CA TYR A 292 25.99 -9.73 -4.70
C TYR A 292 26.14 -8.20 -4.63
N GLU A 293 27.04 -7.61 -5.44
CA GLU A 293 27.26 -6.16 -5.46
C GLU A 293 26.05 -5.35 -5.97
N GLU A 294 25.18 -5.95 -6.76
CA GLU A 294 23.91 -5.34 -7.15
C GLU A 294 22.85 -5.58 -6.07
N ALA A 295 22.72 -6.82 -5.60
CA ALA A 295 21.74 -7.20 -4.58
C ALA A 295 21.93 -6.44 -3.27
N ARG A 296 23.17 -6.16 -2.86
CA ARG A 296 23.46 -5.44 -1.61
C ARG A 296 22.85 -4.04 -1.53
N ILE A 297 22.61 -3.39 -2.67
CA ILE A 297 22.00 -2.05 -2.74
C ILE A 297 20.57 -2.09 -2.19
N ASP A 298 19.86 -3.20 -2.43
CA ASP A 298 18.50 -3.42 -1.94
C ASP A 298 18.48 -4.10 -0.56
N ILE A 299 19.45 -4.98 -0.28
CA ILE A 299 19.55 -5.68 1.01
C ILE A 299 19.87 -4.70 2.14
N GLU A 300 20.80 -3.76 1.95
CA GLU A 300 21.20 -2.85 3.03
C GLU A 300 20.04 -2.04 3.64
N PRO A 301 19.23 -1.29 2.86
CA PRO A 301 18.10 -0.54 3.43
C PRO A 301 17.05 -1.47 4.06
N LEU A 302 16.85 -2.67 3.50
CA LEU A 302 15.97 -3.68 4.08
C LEU A 302 16.45 -4.10 5.48
N LEU A 303 17.73 -4.43 5.62
CA LEU A 303 18.31 -4.83 6.91
C LEU A 303 18.34 -3.68 7.91
N ARG A 304 18.63 -2.45 7.46
CA ARG A 304 18.54 -1.24 8.30
C ARG A 304 17.15 -1.07 8.89
N ARG A 305 16.11 -1.17 8.06
CA ARG A 305 14.72 -1.09 8.51
C ARG A 305 14.37 -2.21 9.49
N LYS A 306 14.78 -3.44 9.22
CA LYS A 306 14.56 -4.58 10.12
C LYS A 306 15.23 -4.39 11.49
N GLN A 307 16.48 -3.93 11.51
CA GLN A 307 17.19 -3.62 12.75
C GLN A 307 16.53 -2.45 13.49
N ALA A 308 16.07 -1.42 12.78
CA ALA A 308 15.35 -0.30 13.35
C ALA A 308 14.03 -0.73 14.00
N GLU A 309 13.27 -1.63 13.36
CA GLU A 309 12.04 -2.21 13.90
C GLU A 309 12.32 -3.02 15.18
N GLU A 310 13.44 -3.77 15.24
CA GLU A 310 13.86 -4.46 16.45
C GLU A 310 14.23 -3.51 17.59
N GLN A 311 15.01 -2.46 17.30
CA GLN A 311 15.35 -1.43 18.28
C GLN A 311 14.09 -0.68 18.77
N TYR A 312 13.17 -0.36 17.86
CA TYR A 312 11.88 0.24 18.17
C TYR A 312 11.07 -0.64 19.12
N ARG A 313 10.96 -1.95 18.86
CA ARG A 313 10.29 -2.90 19.76
C ARG A 313 10.93 -2.93 21.15
N ARG A 314 12.26 -2.94 21.24
CA ARG A 314 12.97 -2.88 22.54
C ARG A 314 12.69 -1.57 23.28
N TRP A 315 12.72 -0.45 22.58
CA TRP A 315 12.42 0.86 23.13
C TRP A 315 10.97 0.95 23.63
N MET A 316 10.00 0.46 22.84
CA MET A 316 8.60 0.37 23.26
C MET A 316 8.41 -0.51 24.48
N ASN A 317 9.11 -1.64 24.57
CA ASN A 317 9.07 -2.50 25.75
C ASN A 317 9.59 -1.78 27.01
N LEU A 318 10.64 -0.97 26.89
CA LEU A 318 11.14 -0.15 28.01
C LEU A 318 10.12 0.93 28.42
N LEU A 319 9.48 1.60 27.46
CA LEU A 319 8.41 2.55 27.76
C LEU A 319 7.21 1.87 28.43
N ARG A 320 6.86 0.67 27.98
CA ARG A 320 5.80 -0.15 28.54
C ARG A 320 6.10 -0.50 30.00
N GLN A 321 7.30 -0.97 30.31
CA GLN A 321 7.73 -1.31 31.67
C GLN A 321 7.73 -0.12 32.64
N ARG A 322 7.98 1.09 32.12
CA ARG A 322 7.95 2.34 32.89
C ARG A 322 6.55 2.93 33.02
N SER A 323 5.57 2.36 32.33
CA SER A 323 4.19 2.82 32.33
C SER A 323 3.35 1.95 33.25
N GLU A 324 2.49 2.58 34.04
CA GLU A 324 1.52 1.87 34.88
C GLU A 324 0.35 1.38 34.00
N ILE A 325 0.46 0.17 33.47
CA ILE A 325 -0.56 -0.40 32.58
C ILE A 325 -1.44 -1.37 33.36
N ARG A 326 -2.75 -1.15 33.29
CA ARG A 326 -3.75 -2.06 33.87
C ARG A 326 -4.71 -2.50 32.80
N ILE A 327 -4.76 -3.78 32.50
CA ILE A 327 -5.75 -4.38 31.60
C ILE A 327 -6.90 -4.90 32.46
N LEU A 328 -8.12 -4.45 32.15
CA LEU A 328 -9.35 -4.84 32.84
C LEU A 328 -10.14 -5.89 32.04
N ARG A 329 -10.06 -5.83 30.71
CA ARG A 329 -10.71 -6.76 29.78
C ARG A 329 -9.84 -6.94 28.53
N ASP A 330 -9.52 -8.18 28.18
CA ASP A 330 -8.63 -8.52 27.05
C ASP A 330 -9.34 -9.32 25.92
N ALA A 331 -10.66 -9.50 25.99
CA ALA A 331 -11.44 -10.24 25.00
C ALA A 331 -12.87 -9.67 24.81
N ILE A 332 -13.42 -9.91 23.62
CA ILE A 332 -14.85 -9.72 23.32
C ILE A 332 -15.63 -10.83 24.04
N GLN A 333 -16.75 -10.47 24.68
CA GLN A 333 -17.64 -11.41 25.38
C GLN A 333 -18.79 -11.77 24.47
#